data_AF-A0A8S3K4H9-F1
#
_entry.id   AF-A0A8S3K4H9-F1
#
_cell.length_a   1.000
_cell.length_b   1.000
_cell.length_c   1.000
_cell.angle_alpha   90.00
_cell.angle_beta   90.00
_cell.angle_gamma   90.00
#
_symmetry.space_group_name_H-M   'P 1'
#
loop_
_entity.id
_entity.type
_entity.pdbx_description
1 polymer ?
#
loop_
_entity_poly.entity_id
_entity_poly.type
_entity_poly.pdbx_seq_one_letter_code
_entity_poly.pdbx_strand_id
1 'polypeptide(L)'
;GTALSSPTNSLSNDVSSSSPSNGSFIRPTITPVWNESVTDILLTVAKQRDTRTVKINTLRTYLEEKLGFVEFLCLYRGFKSEPKLTFQGTPWEHYQRFLPVLFTLLTLDNTTV
;
A
#
# COMPACT_ATOMS: atom_id res chain seq x y z
N GLY A 1 -30.83 41.66 -32.85
CA GLY A 1 -29.77 42.55 -33.37
C GLY A 1 -29.54 43.62 -32.33
N THR A 2 -28.34 44.10 -32.04
CA THR A 2 -27.07 44.28 -32.78
C THR A 2 -26.00 44.56 -31.71
N ALA A 3 -24.93 43.77 -31.58
CA ALA A 3 -23.60 43.93 -32.18
C ALA A 3 -22.67 44.97 -31.50
N LEU A 4 -21.51 44.48 -31.04
CA LEU A 4 -20.14 45.05 -31.03
C LEU A 4 -19.93 46.49 -30.50
N SER A 5 -18.96 46.77 -29.62
CA SER A 5 -17.55 46.90 -30.02
C SER A 5 -16.59 47.04 -28.81
N SER A 6 -15.51 46.25 -28.80
CA SER A 6 -14.17 46.66 -28.29
C SER A 6 -13.39 47.32 -29.46
N PRO A 7 -12.12 47.78 -29.39
CA PRO A 7 -11.12 47.82 -28.30
C PRO A 7 -10.30 49.14 -28.21
N THR A 8 -9.33 49.26 -27.27
CA THR A 8 -7.91 49.69 -27.55
C THR A 8 -7.00 49.58 -26.31
N ASN A 9 -5.94 48.77 -26.45
CA ASN A 9 -4.58 48.85 -25.92
C ASN A 9 -4.29 49.58 -24.59
N SER A 10 -3.61 48.88 -23.68
CA SER A 10 -2.19 49.18 -23.43
C SER A 10 -1.44 47.96 -22.88
N LEU A 11 -0.40 47.63 -23.64
CA LEU A 11 0.55 46.55 -23.52
C LEU A 11 1.68 47.00 -22.59
N SER A 12 1.93 46.29 -21.49
CA SER A 12 3.22 46.30 -20.77
C SER A 12 3.28 45.06 -19.88
N ASN A 13 3.65 43.92 -20.47
CA ASN A 13 4.26 42.85 -19.71
C ASN A 13 5.69 42.74 -20.19
N ASP A 14 6.60 43.18 -19.32
CA ASP A 14 8.03 43.03 -19.47
C ASP A 14 8.36 41.57 -19.77
N VAL A 15 9.03 41.39 -20.90
CA VAL A 15 9.69 40.15 -21.26
C VAL A 15 10.93 40.03 -20.36
N SER A 16 10.89 39.12 -19.41
CA SER A 16 12.10 38.56 -18.82
C SER A 16 12.16 37.09 -19.23
N SER A 17 13.06 36.87 -20.18
CA SER A 17 13.47 35.58 -20.71
C SER A 17 14.07 34.65 -19.66
N SER A 18 14.09 33.37 -20.04
CA SER A 18 14.97 32.28 -19.58
C SER A 18 14.67 31.58 -18.25
N SER A 19 13.99 30.43 -18.33
CA SER A 19 14.65 29.11 -18.30
C SER A 19 13.61 27.98 -18.44
N PRO A 20 13.84 26.93 -19.23
CA PRO A 20 13.07 25.71 -19.11
C PRO A 20 13.54 25.04 -17.81
N SER A 21 12.86 25.32 -16.70
CA SER A 21 12.99 24.48 -15.51
C SER A 21 12.48 23.10 -15.94
N ASN A 22 13.46 22.24 -16.19
CA ASN A 22 13.33 20.81 -16.34
C ASN A 22 12.56 20.33 -15.11
N GLY A 23 11.23 20.33 -15.20
CA GLY A 23 10.33 19.76 -14.23
C GLY A 23 10.58 18.26 -14.27
N SER A 24 11.63 17.84 -13.57
CA SER A 24 11.85 16.46 -13.20
C SER A 24 10.53 15.97 -12.68
N PHE A 25 9.84 15.14 -13.47
CA PHE A 25 8.87 14.22 -12.93
C PHE A 25 9.67 13.41 -11.91
N ILE A 26 9.63 13.85 -10.65
CA ILE A 26 10.00 13.01 -9.53
C ILE A 26 8.90 11.97 -9.52
N ARG A 27 9.07 10.94 -10.35
CA ARG A 27 8.41 9.66 -10.21
C ARG A 27 8.68 9.31 -8.75
N PRO A 28 7.66 9.23 -7.87
CA PRO A 28 7.91 8.83 -6.51
C PRO A 28 8.63 7.49 -6.61
N THR A 29 9.89 7.47 -6.20
CA THR A 29 10.61 6.22 -6.06
C THR A 29 9.82 5.49 -5.00
N ILE A 30 9.02 4.52 -5.43
CA ILE A 30 8.35 3.58 -4.54
C ILE A 30 9.47 2.68 -4.04
N THR A 31 10.35 3.21 -3.19
CA THR A 31 11.11 2.38 -2.28
C THR A 31 10.04 1.73 -1.42
N PRO A 32 9.88 0.40 -1.45
CA PRO A 32 9.02 -0.26 -0.48
C PRO A 32 9.63 0.09 0.88
N VAL A 33 8.99 1.00 1.60
CA VAL A 33 9.34 1.28 2.99
C VAL A 33 8.91 0.03 3.73
N TRP A 34 9.85 -0.91 3.84
CA TRP A 34 9.69 -2.09 4.66
C TRP A 34 9.40 -1.60 6.06
N ASN A 35 8.20 -1.84 6.54
CA ASN A 35 7.83 -1.45 7.88
C ASN A 35 8.66 -2.31 8.84
N GLU A 36 9.52 -1.68 9.65
CA GLU A 36 10.41 -2.37 10.59
C GLU A 36 9.64 -3.39 11.44
N SER A 37 8.42 -3.04 11.88
CA SER A 37 7.57 -3.95 12.65
C SER A 37 7.11 -5.20 11.91
N VAL A 38 6.98 -5.15 10.58
CA VAL A 38 6.62 -6.30 9.72
C VAL A 38 7.83 -7.21 9.55
N THR A 39 9.00 -6.63 9.35
CA THR A 39 10.25 -7.40 9.26
C THR A 39 10.55 -8.09 10.58
N ASP A 40 10.36 -7.39 11.71
CA ASP A 40 10.63 -7.91 13.04
C ASP A 40 9.72 -9.09 13.41
N ILE A 41 8.42 -9.01 13.11
CA ILE A 41 7.50 -10.11 13.40
C ILE A 41 7.82 -11.34 12.55
N LEU A 42 8.15 -11.14 11.27
CA LEU A 42 8.55 -12.24 10.38
C LEU A 42 9.86 -12.88 10.84
N LEU A 43 10.84 -12.08 11.26
CA LEU A 43 12.10 -12.57 11.80
C LEU A 43 11.89 -13.33 13.12
N THR A 44 11.01 -12.83 13.98
CA THR A 44 10.63 -13.50 15.24
C THR A 44 10.06 -14.89 14.96
N VAL A 45 9.11 -14.98 14.02
CA VAL A 45 8.48 -16.26 13.64
C VAL A 45 9.46 -17.20 12.92
N ALA A 46 10.39 -16.66 12.13
CA ALA A 46 11.45 -17.44 11.50
C ALA A 46 12.41 -18.05 12.54
N LYS A 47 12.76 -17.29 13.59
CA LYS A 47 13.67 -17.72 14.67
C LYS A 47 13.00 -18.60 15.73
N GLN A 48 11.67 -18.57 15.86
CA GLN A 48 10.94 -19.47 16.76
C GLN A 48 11.27 -20.93 16.42
N ARG A 49 11.78 -21.67 17.41
CA ARG A 49 11.94 -23.13 17.35
C ARG A 49 10.64 -23.89 17.64
N ASP A 50 9.59 -23.16 18.01
CA ASP A 50 8.31 -23.72 18.45
C ASP A 50 7.52 -24.38 17.33
N THR A 51 6.46 -25.08 17.73
CA THR A 51 5.52 -25.77 16.85
C THR A 51 4.82 -24.78 15.92
N ARG A 52 4.49 -25.26 14.71
CA ARG A 52 3.75 -24.53 13.66
C ARG A 52 2.56 -23.71 14.20
N THR A 53 1.82 -24.25 15.15
CA THR A 53 0.68 -23.60 15.80
C THR A 53 1.06 -22.28 16.48
N VAL A 54 2.21 -22.22 17.15
CA VAL A 54 2.69 -20.99 17.81
C VAL A 54 2.98 -19.92 16.77
N LYS A 55 3.65 -20.28 15.67
CA LYS A 55 3.95 -19.38 14.54
C LYS A 55 2.68 -18.80 13.92
N ILE A 56 1.69 -19.65 13.68
CA ILE A 56 0.37 -19.24 13.17
C ILE A 56 -0.31 -18.26 14.12
N ASN A 57 -0.34 -18.58 15.42
CA ASN A 57 -0.96 -17.72 16.42
C ASN A 57 -0.25 -16.37 16.52
N THR A 58 1.09 -16.34 16.55
CA THR A 58 1.88 -15.09 16.58
C THR A 58 1.57 -14.19 15.39
N LEU A 59 1.54 -14.73 14.17
CA LEU A 59 1.22 -13.94 12.97
C LEU A 59 -0.24 -13.47 12.97
N ARG A 60 -1.18 -14.31 13.41
CA ARG A 60 -2.60 -13.96 13.53
C ARG A 60 -2.78 -12.81 14.51
N THR A 61 -2.26 -12.92 15.72
CA THR A 61 -2.37 -11.87 16.75
C THR A 61 -1.79 -10.54 16.25
N TYR A 62 -0.62 -10.56 15.61
CA TYR A 62 -0.04 -9.34 15.02
C TYR A 62 -0.98 -8.69 13.99
N LEU A 63 -1.57 -9.47 13.07
CA LEU A 63 -2.48 -8.94 12.06
C LEU A 63 -3.78 -8.42 12.68
N GLU A 64 -4.34 -9.13 13.66
CA GLU A 64 -5.53 -8.71 14.40
C GLU A 64 -5.31 -7.40 15.16
N GLU A 65 -4.13 -7.21 15.77
CA GLU A 65 -3.78 -5.95 16.45
C GLU A 65 -3.59 -4.78 15.48
N LYS A 66 -3.07 -5.03 14.27
CA LYS A 66 -2.74 -3.97 13.30
C LYS A 66 -3.91 -3.57 12.39
N LEU A 67 -4.78 -4.51 12.06
CA LEU A 67 -5.91 -4.33 11.15
C LEU A 67 -7.25 -4.32 11.90
N GLY A 68 -7.29 -4.88 13.10
CA GLY A 68 -8.55 -5.22 13.75
C GLY A 68 -9.08 -6.57 13.27
N PHE A 69 -9.82 -7.23 14.14
CA PHE A 69 -10.28 -8.60 13.94
C PHE A 69 -11.13 -8.80 12.68
N VAL A 70 -12.11 -7.92 12.44
CA VAL A 70 -13.04 -8.03 11.30
C VAL A 70 -12.31 -7.87 9.98
N GLU A 71 -11.46 -6.84 9.88
CA GLU A 71 -10.70 -6.55 8.66
C GLU A 71 -9.69 -7.66 8.34
N PHE A 72 -8.97 -8.14 9.36
CA PHE A 72 -8.10 -9.33 9.23
C PHE A 72 -8.88 -10.53 8.71
N LEU A 73 -10.05 -10.86 9.26
CA LEU A 73 -10.83 -12.02 8.82
C LEU A 73 -11.31 -11.90 7.38
N CYS A 74 -11.76 -10.71 6.97
CA CYS A 74 -12.15 -10.43 5.59
C CYS A 74 -10.97 -10.63 4.63
N LEU A 75 -9.79 -10.11 4.97
CA LEU A 75 -8.56 -10.29 4.19
C LEU A 75 -8.14 -11.75 4.14
N TYR A 76 -8.05 -12.40 5.29
CA TYR A 76 -7.61 -13.78 5.41
C TYR A 76 -8.50 -14.74 4.62
N ARG A 77 -9.82 -14.61 4.76
CA ARG A 77 -10.77 -15.43 4.00
C ARG A 77 -10.69 -15.11 2.51
N GLY A 78 -10.64 -13.83 2.15
CA GLY A 78 -10.51 -13.39 0.76
C GLY A 78 -9.32 -14.04 0.08
N PHE A 79 -8.11 -13.84 0.60
CA PHE A 79 -6.90 -14.40 0.01
C PHE A 79 -6.84 -15.93 0.06
N LYS A 80 -7.50 -16.57 1.05
CA LYS A 80 -7.60 -18.03 1.12
C LYS A 80 -8.53 -18.62 0.06
N SER A 81 -9.63 -17.94 -0.30
CA SER A 81 -10.56 -18.40 -1.33
C SER A 81 -10.14 -17.99 -2.74
N GLU A 82 -9.70 -16.74 -2.91
CA GLU A 82 -9.35 -16.16 -4.21
C GLU A 82 -8.22 -15.14 -4.05
N PRO A 83 -6.98 -15.44 -4.48
CA PRO A 83 -5.83 -14.54 -4.32
C PRO A 83 -5.90 -13.28 -5.21
N LYS A 84 -6.96 -13.12 -6.02
CA LYS A 84 -7.18 -11.97 -6.92
C LYS A 84 -8.07 -10.89 -6.32
N LEU A 85 -8.36 -10.92 -5.01
CA LEU A 85 -9.33 -10.00 -4.42
C LEU A 85 -8.97 -8.53 -4.65
N THR A 86 -9.74 -7.87 -5.51
CA THR A 86 -9.93 -6.43 -5.48
C THR A 86 -10.95 -6.14 -4.38
N PHE A 87 -10.50 -5.68 -3.22
CA PHE A 87 -11.41 -5.18 -2.19
C PHE A 87 -12.12 -3.94 -2.76
N GLN A 88 -13.40 -4.08 -3.11
CA GLN A 88 -14.17 -2.93 -3.59
C GLN A 88 -14.21 -1.87 -2.48
N GLY A 89 -13.69 -0.68 -2.77
CA GLY A 89 -13.69 0.46 -1.86
C GLY A 89 -12.41 0.68 -1.03
N THR A 90 -11.53 -0.32 -0.91
CA THR A 90 -10.21 -0.14 -0.26
C THR A 90 -9.10 -0.51 -1.23
N PRO A 91 -8.21 0.42 -1.60
CA PRO A 91 -7.08 0.13 -2.50
C PRO A 91 -6.22 -0.99 -1.88
N TRP A 92 -5.80 -1.99 -2.67
CA TRP A 92 -4.93 -3.09 -2.21
C TRP A 92 -3.61 -2.55 -1.61
N GLU A 93 -3.21 -1.37 -2.07
CA GLU A 93 -2.10 -0.55 -1.59
C GLU A 93 -2.17 -0.28 -0.08
N HIS A 94 -3.39 -0.19 0.49
CA HIS A 94 -3.59 -0.01 1.93
C HIS A 94 -3.03 -1.19 2.74
N TYR A 95 -3.11 -2.40 2.19
CA TYR A 95 -2.68 -3.64 2.84
C TYR A 95 -1.29 -4.09 2.41
N GLN A 96 -0.68 -3.43 1.41
CA GLN A 96 0.59 -3.84 0.81
C GLN A 96 1.68 -4.11 1.85
N ARG A 97 1.73 -3.31 2.93
CA ARG A 97 2.68 -3.47 4.03
C ARG A 97 2.49 -4.77 4.84
N PHE A 98 1.28 -5.31 4.92
CA PHE A 98 0.95 -6.50 5.70
C PHE A 98 0.89 -7.79 4.89
N LEU A 99 0.87 -7.69 3.55
CA LEU A 99 0.84 -8.85 2.65
C LEU A 99 1.92 -9.90 2.96
N PRO A 100 3.19 -9.55 3.25
CA PRO A 100 4.21 -10.54 3.59
C PRO A 100 3.84 -11.40 4.82
N VAL A 101 3.26 -10.77 5.84
CA VAL A 101 2.79 -11.45 7.06
C VAL A 101 1.60 -12.34 6.75
N LEU A 102 0.64 -11.82 5.99
CA LEU A 102 -0.56 -12.55 5.59
C LEU A 102 -0.24 -13.77 4.73
N PHE A 103 0.66 -13.65 3.76
CA PHE A 103 1.08 -14.78 2.92
C PHE A 103 1.89 -15.80 3.69
N THR A 104 2.75 -15.37 4.61
CA THR A 104 3.47 -16.30 5.50
C THR A 104 2.49 -17.08 6.37
N LEU A 105 1.49 -16.40 6.93
CA LEU A 105 0.42 -17.04 7.71
C LEU A 105 -0.36 -18.06 6.85
N LEU A 106 -0.79 -17.68 5.65
CA LEU A 106 -1.52 -18.58 4.73
C LEU A 106 -0.67 -19.79 4.32
N THR A 107 0.62 -19.57 4.07
CA THR A 107 1.56 -20.66 3.74
C THR A 107 1.66 -21.63 4.90
N LEU A 108 1.86 -21.11 6.12
CA LEU A 108 1.90 -21.94 7.33
C LEU A 108 0.57 -22.65 7.58
N ASP A 109 -0.59 -22.05 7.29
CA ASP A 109 -1.90 -22.71 7.46
C ASP A 109 -2.13 -23.82 6.42
N ASN A 110 -1.60 -23.68 5.21
CA ASN A 110 -1.80 -24.64 4.11
C ASN A 110 -0.77 -25.78 4.06
N THR A 111 0.41 -25.64 4.67
CA THR A 111 1.41 -26.72 4.70
C THR A 111 0.96 -27.85 5.62
N THR A 112 0.40 -28.92 5.06
CA THR A 112 0.14 -30.18 5.76
C THR A 112 1.43 -30.99 5.88
N VAL A 113 2.19 -30.78 6.95
CA VAL A 113 3.17 -31.78 7.40
C VAL A 113 2.41 -32.81 8.22
#